data_AF-A0A2M8NQG7-F1
#
_entry.id   AF-A0A2M8NQG7-F1
#
_cell.length_a   1.000
_cell.length_b   1.000
_cell.length_c   1.000
_cell.angle_alpha   90.00
_cell.angle_beta   90.00
_cell.angle_gamma   90.00
#
_symmetry.space_group_name_H-M   'P 1'
#
loop_
_entity.id
_entity.type
_entity.pdbx_description
1 polymer ?
#
loop_
_entity_poly.entity_id
_entity_poly.type
_entity_poly.pdbx_seq_one_letter_code
_entity_poly.pdbx_strand_id
1 'polypeptide(L)'
;MQFTINYSTQAAALLQAGKIEIDRFKCPPWADLVAEARQVAPVYVHFDLRAGNGRLAAGEVDFDEIERFLIETDTPYVNVHLLIEDDVVGSADEAIERMSADIEAAARRFSADRIIAENIPYRVNSADEIGGKYARECVDPAVIRAVLDATGAGFLFDIAHARITAQNLGIDLQTYIDSLPIERMTEMHVTGLGQINGMVTDH
;
A
#
# COMPACT_ATOMS: atom_id res chain seq x y z
N MET A 1 8.95 -9.43 -14.48
CA MET A 1 8.88 -8.13 -13.79
C MET A 1 8.06 -7.22 -14.68
N GLN A 2 7.02 -6.57 -14.14
CA GLN A 2 6.21 -5.58 -14.85
C GLN A 2 6.60 -4.18 -14.35
N PHE A 3 6.68 -3.22 -15.25
CA PHE A 3 6.92 -1.81 -14.96
C PHE A 3 5.62 -1.03 -15.13
N THR A 4 5.14 -0.44 -14.03
CA THR A 4 3.87 0.27 -13.96
C THR A 4 4.11 1.67 -13.45
N ILE A 5 3.40 2.66 -14.01
CA ILE A 5 3.44 4.05 -13.54
C ILE A 5 2.03 4.55 -13.27
N ASN A 6 1.88 5.54 -12.38
CA ASN A 6 0.60 6.20 -12.17
C ASN A 6 0.04 6.76 -13.48
N TYR A 7 -1.24 6.53 -13.72
CA TYR A 7 -1.92 7.15 -14.84
C TYR A 7 -1.93 8.68 -14.69
N SER A 8 -1.61 9.36 -15.78
CA SER A 8 -1.86 10.77 -15.99
C SER A 8 -2.00 11.02 -17.49
N THR A 9 -2.70 12.09 -17.86
CA THR A 9 -2.83 12.46 -19.28
C THR A 9 -1.46 12.77 -19.92
N GLN A 10 -0.51 13.29 -19.13
CA GLN A 10 0.87 13.53 -19.55
C GLN A 10 1.62 12.22 -19.81
N ALA A 11 1.51 11.23 -18.91
CA ALA A 11 2.13 9.93 -19.11
C ALA A 11 1.52 9.18 -20.31
N ALA A 12 0.20 9.27 -20.48
CA ALA A 12 -0.49 8.73 -21.66
C ALA A 12 0.01 9.34 -22.96
N ALA A 13 0.17 10.68 -23.01
CA ALA A 13 0.71 11.36 -24.19
C ALA A 13 2.17 10.94 -24.49
N LEU A 14 3.01 10.77 -23.47
CA LEU A 14 4.38 10.28 -23.63
C LEU A 14 4.42 8.85 -24.17
N LEU A 15 3.56 7.97 -23.67
CA LEU A 15 3.46 6.58 -24.14
C LEU A 15 3.00 6.52 -25.60
N GLN A 16 1.94 7.26 -25.95
CA GLN A 16 1.43 7.35 -27.33
C GLN A 16 2.45 7.96 -28.30
N ALA A 17 3.29 8.88 -27.83
CA ALA A 17 4.40 9.44 -28.59
C ALA A 17 5.65 8.53 -28.65
N GLY A 18 5.60 7.34 -28.05
CA GLY A 18 6.72 6.39 -27.99
C GLY A 18 7.93 6.91 -27.21
N LYS A 19 7.71 7.78 -26.22
CA LYS A 19 8.77 8.39 -25.38
C LYS A 19 9.05 7.62 -24.11
N ILE A 20 8.12 6.77 -23.69
CA ILE A 20 8.24 5.87 -22.54
C ILE A 20 7.68 4.50 -22.93
N GLU A 21 8.09 3.47 -22.21
CA GLU A 21 7.56 2.12 -22.31
C GLU A 21 7.13 1.67 -20.92
N ILE A 22 5.93 1.11 -20.81
CA ILE A 22 5.34 0.59 -19.57
C ILE A 22 4.55 -0.67 -19.89
N ASP A 23 4.38 -1.55 -18.90
CA ASP A 23 3.50 -2.71 -19.02
C ASP A 23 2.05 -2.35 -18.68
N ARG A 24 1.84 -1.48 -17.69
CA ARG A 24 0.52 -1.07 -17.19
C ARG A 24 0.52 0.37 -16.67
N PHE A 25 -0.67 0.98 -16.60
CA PHE A 25 -0.92 2.15 -15.76
C PHE A 25 -1.46 1.73 -14.38
N LYS A 26 -1.02 2.39 -13.30
CA LYS A 26 -1.60 2.28 -11.95
C LYS A 26 -2.70 3.32 -11.79
N CYS A 27 -3.88 2.89 -11.34
CA CYS A 27 -5.01 3.76 -11.04
C CYS A 27 -5.57 3.46 -9.64
N PRO A 28 -6.11 4.46 -8.92
CA PRO A 28 -7.07 4.19 -7.84
C PRO A 28 -8.32 3.47 -8.38
N PRO A 29 -9.16 2.89 -7.52
CA PRO A 29 -10.40 2.19 -7.92
C PRO A 29 -11.51 3.17 -8.32
N TRP A 30 -11.21 4.11 -9.22
CA TRP A 30 -12.16 5.10 -9.74
C TRP A 30 -12.57 4.66 -11.15
N ALA A 31 -13.81 4.22 -11.31
CA ALA A 31 -14.29 3.61 -12.55
C ALA A 31 -14.03 4.47 -13.79
N ASP A 32 -14.28 5.78 -13.71
CA ASP A 32 -14.06 6.70 -14.83
C ASP A 32 -12.58 6.81 -15.22
N LEU A 33 -11.68 6.91 -14.23
CA LEU A 33 -10.24 7.01 -14.47
C LEU A 33 -9.66 5.69 -15.01
N VAL A 34 -10.12 4.56 -14.49
CA VAL A 34 -9.77 3.24 -15.01
C VAL A 34 -10.24 3.10 -16.45
N ALA A 35 -11.48 3.49 -16.76
CA ALA A 35 -12.01 3.45 -18.12
C ALA A 35 -11.22 4.35 -19.08
N GLU A 36 -10.80 5.53 -18.64
CA GLU A 36 -9.95 6.44 -19.42
C GLU A 36 -8.56 5.84 -19.69
N ALA A 37 -7.87 5.38 -18.64
CA ALA A 37 -6.52 4.81 -18.75
C ALA A 37 -6.48 3.55 -19.64
N ARG A 38 -7.52 2.71 -19.56
CA ARG A 38 -7.66 1.48 -20.37
C ARG A 38 -7.77 1.72 -21.88
N GLN A 39 -8.11 2.94 -22.30
CA GLN A 39 -8.09 3.29 -23.72
C GLN A 39 -6.67 3.37 -24.27
N VAL A 40 -5.66 3.47 -23.40
CA VAL A 40 -4.26 3.68 -23.77
C VAL A 40 -3.39 2.46 -23.47
N ALA A 41 -3.51 1.86 -22.28
CA ALA A 41 -2.73 0.67 -21.89
C ALA A 41 -3.50 -0.17 -20.85
N PRO A 42 -3.09 -1.42 -20.58
CA PRO A 42 -3.63 -2.21 -19.48
C PRO A 42 -3.50 -1.47 -18.14
N VAL A 43 -4.40 -1.74 -17.20
CA VAL A 43 -4.46 -1.06 -15.90
C VAL A 43 -4.16 -2.05 -14.77
N TYR A 44 -3.52 -1.54 -13.72
CA TYR A 44 -3.37 -2.14 -12.41
C TYR A 44 -4.11 -1.25 -11.41
N VAL A 45 -5.00 -1.82 -10.59
CA VAL A 45 -5.76 -1.06 -9.59
C VAL A 45 -5.06 -1.14 -8.24
N HIS A 46 -4.80 0.01 -7.65
CA HIS A 46 -4.25 0.14 -6.31
C HIS A 46 -5.33 0.67 -5.37
N PHE A 47 -5.73 -0.14 -4.40
CA PHE A 47 -6.85 0.12 -3.51
C PHE A 47 -6.42 0.89 -2.25
N ASP A 48 -7.28 1.78 -1.76
CA ASP A 48 -7.12 2.46 -0.47
C ASP A 48 -7.75 1.61 0.66
N LEU A 49 -7.33 0.34 0.75
CA LEU A 49 -7.75 -0.55 1.84
C LEU A 49 -6.79 -0.40 3.02
N ARG A 50 -7.32 -0.56 4.23
CA ARG A 50 -6.58 -0.43 5.48
C ARG A 50 -6.80 -1.66 6.32
N ALA A 51 -5.73 -2.28 6.78
CA ALA A 51 -5.76 -3.36 7.76
C ALA A 51 -5.44 -2.76 9.14
N GLY A 52 -6.35 -2.97 10.10
CA GLY A 52 -6.21 -2.50 11.49
C GLY A 52 -7.41 -1.69 12.00
N ASN A 53 -8.25 -1.16 11.10
CA ASN A 53 -9.45 -0.38 11.45
C ASN A 53 -10.71 -1.24 11.62
N GLY A 54 -10.65 -2.55 11.35
CA GLY A 54 -11.73 -3.51 11.54
C GLY A 54 -12.78 -3.53 10.43
N ARG A 55 -12.68 -2.65 9.43
CA ARG A 55 -13.73 -2.50 8.41
C ARG A 55 -13.78 -3.68 7.44
N LEU A 56 -12.64 -4.29 7.14
CA LEU A 56 -12.59 -5.51 6.32
C LEU A 56 -13.21 -6.68 7.08
N ALA A 57 -12.84 -6.87 8.35
CA ALA A 57 -13.39 -7.92 9.20
C ALA A 57 -14.89 -7.75 9.49
N ALA A 58 -15.36 -6.52 9.63
CA ALA A 58 -16.78 -6.20 9.85
C ALA A 58 -17.65 -6.30 8.58
N GLY A 59 -17.05 -6.49 7.41
CA GLY A 59 -17.78 -6.54 6.13
C GLY A 59 -18.31 -5.18 5.68
N GLU A 60 -17.64 -4.08 6.07
CA GLU A 60 -17.99 -2.71 5.68
C GLU A 60 -17.37 -2.27 4.35
N VAL A 61 -16.61 -3.16 3.71
CA VAL A 61 -15.98 -2.96 2.40
C VAL A 61 -16.72 -3.79 1.36
N ASP A 62 -17.01 -3.18 0.21
CA ASP A 62 -17.63 -3.86 -0.93
C ASP A 62 -16.61 -4.75 -1.66
N PHE A 63 -16.53 -6.01 -1.25
CA PHE A 63 -15.66 -7.00 -1.87
C PHE A 63 -16.09 -7.38 -3.29
N ASP A 64 -17.36 -7.20 -3.66
CA ASP A 64 -17.83 -7.50 -5.01
C ASP A 64 -17.38 -6.40 -5.98
N GLU A 65 -17.34 -5.14 -5.53
CA GLU A 65 -16.71 -4.05 -6.27
C GLU A 65 -15.19 -4.28 -6.47
N ILE A 66 -14.48 -4.69 -5.43
CA ILE A 66 -13.06 -5.04 -5.56
C ILE A 66 -12.87 -6.18 -6.56
N GLU A 67 -13.64 -7.27 -6.44
CA GLU A 67 -13.56 -8.39 -7.38
C GLU A 67 -13.81 -7.95 -8.83
N ARG A 68 -14.79 -7.07 -9.05
CA ARG A 68 -15.07 -6.50 -10.37
C ARG A 68 -13.85 -5.79 -10.93
N PHE A 69 -13.18 -4.95 -10.14
CA PHE A 69 -11.93 -4.30 -10.58
C PHE A 69 -10.84 -5.31 -10.92
N LEU A 70 -10.63 -6.34 -10.08
CA LEU A 70 -9.63 -7.38 -10.32
C LEU A 70 -9.88 -8.10 -11.65
N ILE A 71 -11.13 -8.49 -11.92
CA ILE A 71 -11.52 -9.19 -13.16
C ILE A 71 -11.39 -8.27 -14.38
N GLU A 72 -11.90 -7.05 -14.30
CA GLU A 72 -11.95 -6.14 -15.45
C GLU A 72 -10.58 -5.65 -15.88
N THR A 73 -9.63 -5.55 -14.96
CA THR A 73 -8.29 -4.99 -15.20
C THR A 73 -7.18 -6.05 -15.21
N ASP A 74 -7.50 -7.31 -14.88
CA ASP A 74 -6.50 -8.36 -14.67
C ASP A 74 -5.45 -7.89 -13.63
N THR A 75 -5.92 -7.24 -12.56
CA THR A 75 -5.09 -6.84 -11.42
C THR A 75 -4.83 -8.09 -10.57
N PRO A 76 -3.57 -8.49 -10.35
CA PRO A 76 -3.26 -9.78 -9.71
C PRO A 76 -3.53 -9.78 -8.21
N TYR A 77 -3.28 -8.66 -7.53
CA TYR A 77 -3.24 -8.57 -6.08
C TYR A 77 -4.28 -7.57 -5.54
N VAL A 78 -4.69 -7.79 -4.30
CA VAL A 78 -5.40 -6.80 -3.48
C VAL A 78 -4.39 -6.25 -2.48
N ASN A 79 -3.98 -4.99 -2.67
CA ASN A 79 -3.11 -4.33 -1.71
C ASN A 79 -3.92 -3.80 -0.51
N VAL A 80 -3.28 -3.80 0.67
CA VAL A 80 -3.82 -3.22 1.91
C VAL A 80 -2.72 -2.47 2.63
N HIS A 81 -3.03 -1.31 3.20
CA HIS A 81 -2.10 -0.53 4.02
C HIS A 81 -2.15 -1.03 5.47
N LEU A 82 -0.99 -1.32 6.06
CA LEU A 82 -0.88 -1.65 7.49
C LEU A 82 -1.04 -0.37 8.31
N LEU A 83 -2.25 -0.11 8.79
CA LEU A 83 -2.61 1.22 9.29
C LEU A 83 -3.66 1.12 10.39
N ILE A 84 -3.25 1.56 11.58
CA ILE A 84 -4.08 1.73 12.77
C ILE A 84 -3.91 3.18 13.22
N GLU A 85 -5.02 3.85 13.54
CA GLU A 85 -4.97 5.19 14.14
C GLU A 85 -4.26 5.15 15.51
N ASP A 86 -3.57 6.23 15.85
CA ASP A 86 -2.89 6.38 17.15
C ASP A 86 -3.87 6.20 18.31
N ASP A 87 -3.38 5.77 19.48
CA ASP A 87 -4.15 5.45 20.69
C ASP A 87 -5.19 4.30 20.56
N VAL A 88 -5.37 3.67 19.39
CA VAL A 88 -6.31 2.55 19.20
C VAL A 88 -5.78 1.23 19.76
N VAL A 89 -4.46 1.08 19.80
CA VAL A 89 -3.77 -0.10 20.33
C VAL A 89 -2.79 0.31 21.42
N GLY A 90 -2.68 -0.52 22.46
CA GLY A 90 -1.74 -0.34 23.55
C GLY A 90 -0.51 -1.25 23.48
N SER A 91 -0.45 -2.17 22.51
CA SER A 91 0.64 -3.11 22.36
C SER A 91 0.83 -3.61 20.92
N ALA A 92 2.02 -4.16 20.67
CA ALA A 92 2.35 -4.87 19.43
C ALA A 92 1.42 -6.06 19.17
N ASP A 93 1.07 -6.84 20.21
CA ASP A 93 0.19 -8.01 20.07
C ASP A 93 -1.21 -7.61 19.61
N GLU A 94 -1.77 -6.52 20.17
CA GLU A 94 -3.06 -5.96 19.74
C GLU A 94 -3.00 -5.45 18.29
N ALA A 95 -1.89 -4.81 17.89
CA ALA A 95 -1.71 -4.36 16.51
C ALA A 95 -1.66 -5.55 15.53
N ILE A 96 -0.91 -6.60 15.89
CA ILE A 96 -0.82 -7.84 15.09
C ILE A 96 -2.20 -8.47 14.95
N GLU A 97 -2.94 -8.65 16.04
CA GLU A 97 -4.28 -9.26 16.02
C GLU A 97 -5.23 -8.48 15.12
N ARG A 98 -5.30 -7.15 15.25
CA ARG A 98 -6.23 -6.31 14.48
C ARG A 98 -5.91 -6.30 13.00
N MET A 99 -4.64 -6.11 12.62
CA MET A 99 -4.25 -6.12 11.21
C MET A 99 -4.44 -7.50 10.60
N SER A 100 -4.10 -8.56 11.34
CA SER A 100 -4.29 -9.94 10.86
C SER A 100 -5.76 -10.27 10.64
N ALA A 101 -6.66 -9.85 11.53
CA ALA A 101 -8.10 -10.10 11.38
C ALA A 101 -8.69 -9.48 10.09
N ASP A 102 -8.29 -8.26 9.76
CA ASP A 102 -8.71 -7.57 8.53
C ASP A 102 -8.10 -8.23 7.28
N ILE A 103 -6.82 -8.59 7.31
CA ILE A 103 -6.14 -9.28 6.20
C ILE A 103 -6.75 -10.67 5.98
N GLU A 104 -7.00 -11.43 7.04
CA GLU A 104 -7.66 -12.74 6.96
C GLU A 104 -9.08 -12.62 6.38
N ALA A 105 -9.80 -11.54 6.69
CA ALA A 105 -11.11 -11.29 6.09
C ALA A 105 -11.03 -11.10 4.57
N ALA A 106 -10.06 -10.30 4.10
CA ALA A 106 -9.79 -10.17 2.67
C ALA A 106 -9.29 -11.50 2.07
N ALA A 107 -8.40 -12.21 2.74
CA ALA A 107 -7.86 -13.49 2.29
C ALA A 107 -8.92 -14.59 2.18
N ARG A 108 -9.95 -14.59 3.04
CA ARG A 108 -11.11 -15.50 2.90
C ARG A 108 -11.87 -15.27 1.59
N ARG A 109 -11.85 -14.05 1.06
CA ARG A 109 -12.53 -13.69 -0.19
C ARG A 109 -11.64 -13.88 -1.42
N PHE A 110 -10.36 -13.55 -1.32
CA PHE A 110 -9.45 -13.43 -2.47
C PHE A 110 -8.27 -14.42 -2.47
N SER A 111 -8.13 -15.25 -1.43
CA SER A 111 -6.96 -16.08 -1.12
C SER A 111 -5.76 -15.26 -0.59
N ALA A 112 -5.04 -15.83 0.38
CA ALA A 112 -3.92 -15.16 1.06
C ALA A 112 -2.76 -14.80 0.11
N ASP A 113 -2.47 -15.66 -0.87
CA ASP A 113 -1.44 -15.45 -1.88
C ASP A 113 -1.74 -14.30 -2.85
N ARG A 114 -2.97 -13.76 -2.81
CA ARG A 114 -3.38 -12.57 -3.57
C ARG A 114 -3.42 -11.30 -2.74
N ILE A 115 -3.17 -11.36 -1.43
CA ILE A 115 -3.12 -10.16 -0.58
C ILE A 115 -1.67 -9.71 -0.43
N ILE A 116 -1.42 -8.42 -0.63
CA ILE A 116 -0.11 -7.80 -0.38
C ILE A 116 -0.27 -6.65 0.61
N ALA A 117 0.50 -6.64 1.70
CA ALA A 117 0.42 -5.61 2.71
C ALA A 117 1.53 -4.57 2.52
N GLU A 118 1.16 -3.30 2.58
CA GLU A 118 2.02 -2.16 2.31
C GLU A 118 2.50 -1.47 3.59
N ASN A 119 3.80 -1.14 3.63
CA ASN A 119 4.34 -0.27 4.67
C ASN A 119 3.91 1.18 4.42
N ILE A 120 3.47 1.86 5.47
CA ILE A 120 3.00 3.25 5.42
C ILE A 120 4.11 4.24 5.80
N PRO A 121 3.99 5.53 5.42
CA PRO A 121 4.87 6.56 5.95
C PRO A 121 4.48 6.88 7.40
N TYR A 122 5.46 6.96 8.30
CA TYR A 122 5.24 7.31 9.71
C TYR A 122 5.88 8.64 10.08
N ARG A 123 5.16 9.43 10.90
CA ARG A 123 5.58 10.75 11.35
C ARG A 123 5.28 10.92 12.83
N VAL A 124 6.30 11.28 13.61
CA VAL A 124 6.18 11.39 15.08
C VAL A 124 5.38 12.62 15.52
N ASN A 125 5.59 13.76 14.84
CA ASN A 125 5.14 15.08 15.32
C ASN A 125 4.09 15.75 14.43
N SER A 126 3.59 15.06 13.42
CA SER A 126 2.61 15.60 12.50
C SER A 126 1.60 14.53 12.17
N ALA A 127 0.32 14.91 12.19
CA ALA A 127 -0.65 14.17 11.40
C ALA A 127 -0.13 14.05 9.96
N ASP A 128 -0.41 12.94 9.31
CA ASP A 128 -0.13 12.78 7.89
C ASP A 128 -0.91 13.79 7.02
N GLU A 129 -0.72 13.74 5.70
CA GLU A 129 -1.37 14.71 4.79
C GLU A 129 -2.90 14.65 4.83
N ILE A 130 -3.46 13.54 5.33
CA ILE A 130 -4.88 13.28 5.49
C ILE A 130 -5.38 13.50 6.93
N GLY A 131 -4.53 14.01 7.83
CA GLY A 131 -4.91 14.43 9.18
C GLY A 131 -4.86 13.34 10.26
N GLY A 132 -4.34 12.14 9.97
CA GLY A 132 -4.22 11.03 10.90
C GLY A 132 -2.84 10.93 11.58
N LYS A 133 -2.82 10.58 12.87
CA LYS A 133 -1.64 9.99 13.51
C LYS A 133 -1.83 8.48 13.52
N TYR A 134 -0.76 7.74 13.25
CA TYR A 134 -0.81 6.28 13.20
C TYR A 134 -0.03 5.66 14.35
N ALA A 135 -0.47 4.49 14.80
CA ALA A 135 0.23 3.71 15.79
C ALA A 135 1.65 3.36 15.29
N ARG A 136 2.65 3.49 16.15
CA ARG A 136 4.06 3.21 15.79
C ARG A 136 4.26 1.75 15.39
N GLU A 137 3.45 0.87 15.95
CA GLU A 137 3.41 -0.57 15.69
C GLU A 137 3.20 -0.87 14.20
N CYS A 138 2.47 -0.03 13.47
CA CYS A 138 2.22 -0.21 12.02
C CYS A 138 3.50 -0.15 11.17
N VAL A 139 4.56 0.48 11.69
CA VAL A 139 5.84 0.60 10.99
C VAL A 139 6.97 -0.15 11.68
N ASP A 140 6.67 -0.93 12.72
CA ASP A 140 7.64 -1.80 13.38
C ASP A 140 7.90 -3.04 12.49
N PRO A 141 9.13 -3.27 12.03
CA PRO A 141 9.46 -4.41 11.17
C PRO A 141 9.11 -5.78 11.77
N ALA A 142 9.19 -5.93 13.10
CA ALA A 142 8.82 -7.17 13.78
C ALA A 142 7.30 -7.39 13.77
N VAL A 143 6.52 -6.32 13.93
CA VAL A 143 5.05 -6.37 13.82
C VAL A 143 4.62 -6.68 12.39
N ILE A 144 5.17 -5.98 11.40
CA ILE A 144 4.89 -6.24 9.98
C ILE A 144 5.18 -7.71 9.66
N ARG A 145 6.34 -8.22 10.08
CA ARG A 145 6.72 -9.63 9.88
C ARG A 145 5.72 -10.59 10.53
N ALA A 146 5.34 -10.35 11.79
CA ALA A 146 4.38 -11.20 12.49
C ALA A 146 3.01 -11.22 11.79
N VAL A 147 2.53 -10.08 11.29
CA VAL A 147 1.28 -10.00 10.51
C VAL A 147 1.38 -10.81 9.21
N LEU A 148 2.46 -10.66 8.45
CA LEU A 148 2.65 -11.41 7.20
C LEU A 148 2.77 -12.92 7.45
N ASP A 149 3.49 -13.32 8.50
CA ASP A 149 3.67 -14.73 8.87
C ASP A 149 2.35 -15.37 9.33
N ALA A 150 1.53 -14.63 10.09
CA ALA A 150 0.22 -15.11 10.57
C ALA A 150 -0.79 -15.26 9.42
N THR A 151 -0.78 -14.34 8.46
CA THR A 151 -1.80 -14.25 7.41
C THR A 151 -1.41 -14.97 6.11
N GLY A 152 -0.12 -15.17 5.88
CA GLY A 152 0.42 -15.67 4.60
C GLY A 152 0.42 -14.65 3.47
N ALA A 153 0.12 -13.37 3.74
CA ALA A 153 0.13 -12.31 2.75
C ALA A 153 1.55 -11.99 2.24
N GLY A 154 1.65 -11.47 1.02
CA GLY A 154 2.88 -10.89 0.48
C GLY A 154 3.15 -9.49 1.02
N PHE A 155 4.34 -8.96 0.72
CA PHE A 155 4.74 -7.60 1.10
C PHE A 155 4.78 -6.68 -0.13
N LEU A 156 4.13 -5.52 -0.04
CA LEU A 156 4.29 -4.40 -0.95
C LEU A 156 5.25 -3.41 -0.28
N PHE A 157 6.46 -3.28 -0.83
CA PHE A 157 7.47 -2.40 -0.28
C PHE A 157 7.45 -1.03 -0.96
N ASP A 158 7.04 0.01 -0.25
CA ASP A 158 7.21 1.39 -0.69
C ASP A 158 8.48 2.01 -0.06
N ILE A 159 9.44 2.35 -0.92
CA ILE A 159 10.72 2.93 -0.49
C ILE A 159 10.61 4.37 -0.01
N ALA A 160 9.68 5.16 -0.55
CA ALA A 160 9.46 6.53 -0.14
C ALA A 160 8.87 6.58 1.28
N HIS A 161 7.91 5.70 1.56
CA HIS A 161 7.36 5.48 2.90
C HIS A 161 8.45 5.05 3.88
N ALA A 162 9.29 4.07 3.52
CA ALA A 162 10.39 3.62 4.37
C ALA A 162 11.39 4.73 4.68
N ARG A 163 11.70 5.60 3.70
CA ARG A 163 12.57 6.78 3.88
C ARG A 163 11.97 7.79 4.85
N ILE A 164 10.70 8.13 4.67
CA ILE A 164 9.98 9.05 5.56
C ILE A 164 9.96 8.48 6.99
N THR A 165 9.63 7.20 7.14
CA THR A 165 9.59 6.50 8.42
C THR A 165 10.95 6.48 9.11
N ALA A 166 12.01 6.04 8.42
CA ALA A 166 13.36 5.99 8.98
C ALA A 166 13.84 7.37 9.46
N GLN A 167 13.61 8.41 8.65
CA GLN A 167 13.92 9.79 9.01
C GLN A 167 13.18 10.24 10.29
N ASN A 168 11.89 9.92 10.40
CA ASN A 168 11.07 10.30 11.55
C ASN A 168 11.39 9.51 12.81
N LEU A 169 11.83 8.25 12.68
CA LEU A 169 12.28 7.43 13.79
C LEU A 169 13.72 7.74 14.22
N GLY A 170 14.48 8.50 13.43
CA GLY A 170 15.90 8.76 13.67
C GLY A 170 16.76 7.51 13.47
N ILE A 171 16.33 6.60 12.59
CA ILE A 171 17.03 5.34 12.26
C ILE A 171 17.68 5.50 10.89
N ASP A 172 18.84 4.89 10.69
CA ASP A 172 19.45 4.80 9.36
C ASP A 172 18.55 4.02 8.38
N LEU A 173 18.43 4.51 7.15
CA LEU A 173 17.53 3.94 6.16
C LEU A 173 17.88 2.48 5.84
N GLN A 174 19.17 2.18 5.63
CA GLN A 174 19.58 0.83 5.29
C GLN A 174 19.27 -0.12 6.44
N THR A 175 19.54 0.31 7.67
CA THR A 175 19.21 -0.44 8.88
C THR A 175 17.70 -0.73 8.98
N TYR A 176 16.84 0.24 8.66
CA TYR A 176 15.40 0.05 8.66
C TYR A 176 14.97 -0.95 7.57
N ILE A 177 15.45 -0.79 6.33
CA ILE A 177 15.13 -1.70 5.22
C ILE A 177 15.61 -3.13 5.51
N ASP A 178 16.81 -3.30 6.05
CA ASP A 178 17.39 -4.61 6.37
C ASP A 178 16.58 -5.38 7.44
N SER A 179 15.78 -4.66 8.22
CA SER A 179 14.90 -5.26 9.23
C SER A 179 13.50 -5.61 8.71
N LEU A 180 13.06 -5.02 7.58
CA LEU A 180 11.77 -5.31 6.95
C LEU A 180 11.76 -6.74 6.35
N PRO A 181 10.57 -7.36 6.21
CA PRO A 181 10.42 -8.68 5.59
C PRO A 181 10.52 -8.63 4.05
N ILE A 182 11.63 -8.12 3.53
CA ILE A 182 11.86 -7.94 2.07
C ILE A 182 11.85 -9.28 1.32
N GLU A 183 12.15 -10.40 1.98
CA GLU A 183 12.02 -11.73 1.38
C GLU A 183 10.57 -12.14 1.06
N ARG A 184 9.57 -11.45 1.63
CA ARG A 184 8.15 -11.58 1.29
C ARG A 184 7.71 -10.63 0.17
N MET A 185 8.61 -9.79 -0.36
CA MET A 185 8.27 -8.75 -1.31
C MET A 185 7.71 -9.33 -2.61
N THR A 186 6.49 -8.89 -2.93
CA THR A 186 5.76 -9.24 -4.16
C THR A 186 5.70 -8.05 -5.11
N GLU A 187 5.66 -6.83 -4.55
CA GLU A 187 5.60 -5.58 -5.29
C GLU A 187 6.47 -4.52 -4.62
N MET A 188 7.02 -3.60 -5.42
CA MET A 188 7.82 -2.47 -4.93
C MET A 188 7.30 -1.18 -5.55
N HIS A 189 7.07 -0.17 -4.71
CA HIS A 189 6.78 1.20 -5.16
C HIS A 189 8.01 2.07 -5.04
N VAL A 190 8.20 2.92 -6.06
CA VAL A 190 9.30 3.86 -6.15
C VAL A 190 8.73 5.22 -6.53
N THR A 191 8.79 6.14 -5.59
CA THR A 191 8.27 7.50 -5.73
C THR A 191 9.34 8.52 -5.36
N GLY A 192 9.28 9.71 -5.95
CA GLY A 192 10.15 10.81 -5.60
C GLY A 192 9.81 11.34 -4.20
N LEU A 193 10.79 11.95 -3.54
CA LEU A 193 10.53 12.73 -2.32
C LEU A 193 10.64 14.22 -2.62
N GLY A 194 9.62 14.97 -2.27
CA GLY A 194 9.58 16.43 -2.32
C GLY A 194 9.44 17.04 -0.93
N GLN A 195 9.59 18.37 -0.83
CA GLN A 195 9.18 19.13 0.35
C GLN A 195 7.95 19.96 0.03
N ILE A 196 6.86 19.74 0.75
CA ILE A 196 5.65 20.57 0.70
C ILE A 196 5.41 21.14 2.09
N ASN A 197 5.31 22.48 2.18
CA ASN A 197 5.09 23.20 3.44
C ASN A 197 6.08 22.82 4.56
N GLY A 198 7.34 22.50 4.19
CA GLY A 198 8.38 22.08 5.14
C GLY A 198 8.32 20.61 5.58
N MET A 199 7.38 19.83 5.05
CA MET A 199 7.25 18.40 5.28
C MET A 199 7.79 17.62 4.08
N VAL A 200 8.51 16.54 4.34
CA VAL A 200 8.95 15.61 3.28
C VAL A 200 7.76 14.73 2.88
N THR A 201 7.37 14.75 1.62
CA THR A 201 6.21 13.99 1.10
C THR A 201 6.61 13.20 -0.15
N ASP A 202 6.01 12.04 -0.33
CA ASP A 202 6.02 11.23 -1.54
C ASP A 202 5.02 11.76 -2.59
N HIS A 203 5.50 12.08 -3.79
CA HIS A 203 4.70 12.55 -4.93
C HIS A 203 5.17 11.96 -6.26
#